data_AF-A0A518ANB0-F1
#
_entry.id   AF-A0A518ANB0-F1
#
_cell.length_a   1.000
_cell.length_b   1.000
_cell.length_c   1.000
_cell.angle_alpha   90.00
_cell.angle_beta   90.00
_cell.angle_gamma   90.00
#
_symmetry.space_group_name_H-M   'P 1'
#
loop_
_entity.id
_entity.type
_entity.pdbx_description
1 polymer ?
#
loop_
_entity_poly.entity_id
_entity_poly.type
_entity_poly.pdbx_seq_one_letter_code
_entity_poly.pdbx_strand_id
1 'polypeptide(L)'
;MNLVLLHRALPASVHRQRRGTALVVALTCLLLISMLVTAMLQAALTSRRQLRTERHARQAMLLLQAGAERAQQQWTLQETYDGETLRIEVPEPTETQTGEVVIARVAADPQTADPPTKGHLTITAKYPLESPHFVQRSLTISLPQSTPSR
;
A
#
# COMPACT_ATOMS: atom_id res chain seq x y z
N MET A 1 21.31 52.08 -78.38
CA MET A 1 22.20 51.88 -77.21
C MET A 1 21.33 52.03 -75.96
N ASN A 2 20.72 50.95 -75.44
CA ASN A 2 21.30 49.94 -74.53
C ASN A 2 22.03 50.57 -73.34
N LEU A 3 21.83 50.19 -72.07
CA LEU A 3 21.02 49.17 -71.40
C LEU A 3 21.14 49.45 -69.88
N VAL A 4 20.04 49.22 -69.13
CA VAL A 4 20.02 48.73 -67.73
C VAL A 4 20.35 49.72 -66.60
N LEU A 5 19.29 50.39 -66.13
CA LEU A 5 19.07 50.71 -64.72
C LEU A 5 18.90 49.40 -63.93
N LEU A 6 19.96 48.93 -63.27
CA LEU A 6 19.92 47.78 -62.37
C LEU A 6 19.47 48.24 -60.98
N HIS A 7 18.15 48.44 -60.84
CA HIS A 7 17.47 48.66 -59.57
C HIS A 7 17.45 47.33 -58.80
N ARG A 8 18.57 46.95 -58.16
CA ARG A 8 18.59 45.84 -57.20
C ARG A 8 17.81 46.26 -55.95
N ALA A 9 16.52 45.91 -55.93
CA ALA A 9 15.75 45.87 -54.69
C ALA A 9 16.41 44.82 -53.77
N LEU A 10 16.90 45.28 -52.62
CA LEU A 10 17.38 44.41 -51.55
C LEU A 10 16.16 43.67 -50.95
N PRO A 11 16.14 42.32 -50.90
CA PRO A 11 15.07 41.59 -50.26
C PRO A 11 15.19 41.71 -48.73
N ALA A 12 14.51 42.70 -48.15
CA ALA A 12 14.39 42.88 -46.71
C ALA A 12 13.17 42.14 -46.16
N SER A 13 13.20 40.80 -46.07
CA SER A 13 12.12 40.06 -45.40
C SER A 13 12.47 38.64 -44.92
N VAL A 14 13.66 38.41 -44.35
CA VAL A 14 14.01 37.12 -43.71
C VAL A 14 13.91 37.18 -42.17
N HIS A 15 13.85 38.37 -41.57
CA HIS A 15 13.92 38.52 -40.11
C HIS A 15 12.57 38.35 -39.37
N ARG A 16 11.43 38.48 -40.05
CA ARG A 16 10.11 38.35 -39.41
C ARG A 16 9.69 36.89 -39.20
N GLN A 17 10.14 35.98 -40.06
CA GLN A 17 9.77 34.57 -40.05
C GLN A 17 10.52 33.77 -38.95
N ARG A 18 11.77 34.15 -38.61
CA ARG A 18 12.57 33.49 -37.56
C ARG A 18 12.07 33.75 -36.14
N ARG A 19 11.32 34.83 -35.92
CA ARG A 19 10.76 35.17 -34.59
C ARG A 19 9.57 34.28 -34.23
N GLY A 20 8.72 33.94 -35.22
CA GLY A 20 7.60 33.02 -35.01
C GLY A 20 8.06 31.60 -34.69
N THR A 21 9.09 31.10 -35.40
CA THR A 21 9.62 29.75 -35.18
C THR A 21 10.25 29.59 -33.79
N ALA A 22 10.97 30.61 -33.30
CA ALA A 22 11.57 30.57 -31.97
C ALA A 22 10.51 30.47 -30.85
N LEU A 23 9.39 31.18 -31.00
CA LEU A 23 8.29 31.15 -30.04
C LEU A 23 7.60 29.78 -30.04
N VAL A 24 7.36 29.20 -31.22
CA VAL A 24 6.79 27.84 -31.33
C VAL A 24 7.70 26.81 -30.67
N VAL A 25 9.02 26.86 -30.93
CA VAL A 25 9.97 25.95 -30.29
C VAL A 25 9.98 26.10 -28.77
N ALA A 26 9.96 27.34 -28.27
CA ALA A 26 9.91 27.60 -26.82
C ALA A 26 8.61 27.08 -26.18
N LEU A 27 7.45 27.28 -26.83
CA LEU A 27 6.17 26.76 -26.36
C LEU A 27 6.13 25.24 -26.37
N THR A 28 6.64 24.60 -27.42
CA THR A 28 6.74 23.14 -27.48
C THR A 28 7.65 22.61 -26.38
N CYS A 29 8.80 23.25 -26.15
CA CYS A 29 9.72 22.87 -25.07
C CYS A 29 9.05 23.00 -23.70
N LEU A 30 8.37 24.13 -23.45
CA LEU A 30 7.64 24.34 -22.21
C LEU A 30 6.55 23.27 -22.02
N LEU A 31 5.79 22.96 -23.08
CA LEU A 31 4.74 21.95 -23.06
C LEU A 31 5.30 20.55 -22.75
N LEU A 32 6.44 20.19 -23.35
CA LEU A 32 7.13 18.94 -23.06
C LEU A 32 7.59 18.87 -21.59
N ILE A 33 8.18 19.95 -21.08
CA ILE A 33 8.59 20.03 -19.67
C ILE A 33 7.37 19.91 -18.74
N SER A 34 6.27 20.60 -19.03
CA SER A 34 5.03 20.51 -18.25
C SER A 34 4.46 19.09 -18.23
N MET A 35 4.49 18.38 -19.36
CA MET A 35 4.07 16.97 -19.43
C MET A 35 4.94 16.09 -18.53
N LEU A 36 6.27 16.26 -18.56
CA LEU A 36 7.19 15.50 -17.72
C LEU A 36 6.94 15.75 -16.23
N VAL A 37 6.81 17.00 -15.81
CA VAL A 37 6.53 17.36 -14.41
C VAL A 37 5.20 16.76 -13.95
N THR A 38 4.17 16.83 -14.80
CA THR A 38 2.85 16.24 -14.50
C THR A 38 2.93 14.73 -14.33
N ALA A 39 3.65 14.04 -15.22
CA ALA A 39 3.86 12.60 -15.13
C ALA A 39 4.59 12.20 -13.84
N MET A 40 5.64 12.94 -13.46
CA MET A 40 6.36 12.71 -12.20
C MET A 40 5.48 12.93 -10.98
N LEU A 41 4.63 13.96 -10.99
CA LEU A 41 3.70 14.23 -9.90
C LEU A 41 2.68 13.09 -9.75
N GLN A 42 2.11 12.61 -10.86
CA GLN A 42 1.18 11.48 -10.85
C GLN A 42 1.85 10.20 -10.32
N ALA A 43 3.09 9.94 -10.74
CA ALA A 43 3.88 8.80 -10.25
C ALA A 43 4.12 8.91 -8.74
N ALA A 44 4.49 10.08 -8.24
CA ALA A 44 4.73 10.31 -6.81
C ALA A 44 3.44 10.11 -5.97
N LEU A 45 2.30 10.60 -6.45
CA LEU A 45 1.00 10.39 -5.80
C LEU A 45 0.61 8.91 -5.77
N THR A 46 0.87 8.19 -6.85
CA THR A 46 0.59 6.74 -6.95
C THR A 46 1.50 5.95 -6.01
N SER A 47 2.80 6.25 -6.02
CA SER A 47 3.78 5.63 -5.12
C SER A 47 3.42 5.85 -3.65
N ARG A 48 2.99 7.05 -3.27
CA ARG A 48 2.50 7.33 -1.91
C ARG A 48 1.34 6.43 -1.48
N ARG A 49 0.39 6.19 -2.38
CA ARG A 49 -0.75 5.29 -2.10
C ARG A 49 -0.27 3.85 -1.94
N GLN A 50 0.62 3.37 -2.80
CA GLN A 50 1.19 2.03 -2.70
C GLN A 50 1.96 1.81 -1.39
N LEU A 51 2.82 2.77 -1.02
CA LEU A 51 3.57 2.71 0.24
C LEU A 51 2.65 2.67 1.46
N ARG A 52 1.52 3.40 1.44
CA ARG A 52 0.53 3.34 2.52
C ARG A 52 -0.09 1.94 2.63
N THR A 53 -0.51 1.35 1.53
CA THR A 53 -1.06 -0.02 1.51
C THR A 53 -0.04 -1.04 2.01
N GLU A 54 1.22 -0.92 1.58
CA GLU A 54 2.29 -1.82 2.03
C GLU A 54 2.55 -1.70 3.53
N ARG A 55 2.58 -0.48 4.07
CA ARG A 55 2.69 -0.24 5.52
C ARG A 55 1.53 -0.88 6.28
N HIS A 56 0.29 -0.67 5.83
CA HIS A 56 -0.88 -1.27 6.46
C HIS A 56 -0.79 -2.81 6.45
N ALA A 57 -0.33 -3.40 5.35
CA ALA A 57 -0.15 -4.85 5.24
C ALA A 57 0.94 -5.37 6.19
N ARG A 58 2.07 -4.66 6.33
CA ARG A 58 3.11 -5.02 7.30
C ARG A 58 2.62 -4.90 8.73
N GLN A 59 1.89 -3.83 9.08
CA GLN A 59 1.31 -3.67 10.41
C GLN A 59 0.32 -4.80 10.73
N ALA A 60 -0.58 -5.15 9.81
CA ALA A 60 -1.48 -6.29 9.98
C ALA A 60 -0.72 -7.60 10.19
N MET A 61 0.40 -7.80 9.49
CA MET A 61 1.26 -8.98 9.65
C MET A 61 1.97 -9.01 11.01
N LEU A 62 2.47 -7.87 11.50
CA LEU A 62 3.07 -7.78 12.83
C LEU A 62 2.05 -8.05 13.94
N LEU A 63 0.84 -7.50 13.81
CA LEU A 63 -0.28 -7.79 14.71
C LEU A 63 -0.66 -9.26 14.70
N LEU A 64 -0.66 -9.89 13.52
CA LEU A 64 -0.92 -11.32 13.38
C LEU A 64 0.15 -12.17 14.09
N GLN A 65 1.42 -11.82 13.92
CA GLN A 65 2.52 -12.51 14.57
C GLN A 65 2.48 -12.35 16.10
N ALA A 66 2.27 -11.13 16.59
CA ALA A 66 2.11 -10.87 18.02
C ALA A 66 0.90 -11.64 18.59
N GLY A 67 -0.20 -11.72 17.84
CA GLY A 67 -1.35 -12.56 18.17
C GLY A 67 -1.01 -14.05 18.27
N ALA A 68 -0.19 -14.57 17.35
CA ALA A 68 0.25 -15.96 17.36
C ALA A 68 1.15 -16.29 18.55
N GLU A 69 2.13 -15.44 18.83
CA GLU A 69 3.01 -15.57 19.99
C GLU A 69 2.20 -15.53 21.30
N ARG A 70 1.25 -14.61 21.40
CA ARG A 70 0.36 -14.53 22.56
C ARG A 70 -0.56 -15.74 22.69
N ALA A 71 -1.16 -16.21 21.60
CA ALA A 71 -2.03 -17.39 21.60
C ALA A 71 -1.27 -18.63 22.11
N GLN A 72 -0.01 -18.81 21.68
CA GLN A 72 0.85 -19.87 22.17
C GLN A 72 1.14 -19.74 23.68
N GLN A 73 1.48 -18.53 24.15
CA GLN A 73 1.71 -18.27 25.57
C GLN A 73 0.46 -18.56 26.42
N GLN A 74 -0.71 -18.07 25.98
CA GLN A 74 -1.96 -18.30 26.71
C GLN A 74 -2.35 -19.78 26.74
N TRP A 75 -2.13 -20.51 25.65
CA TRP A 75 -2.38 -21.95 25.63
C TRP A 75 -1.49 -22.73 26.60
N THR A 76 -0.22 -22.33 26.77
CA THR A 76 0.67 -22.95 27.76
C THR A 76 0.26 -22.63 29.20
N LEU A 77 -0.29 -21.43 29.44
CA LEU A 77 -0.70 -20.99 30.78
C LEU A 77 -2.10 -21.48 31.18
N GLN A 78 -3.01 -21.62 30.21
CA GLN A 78 -4.42 -21.93 30.41
C GLN A 78 -4.89 -22.99 29.41
N GLU A 79 -5.12 -24.20 29.90
CA GLU A 79 -5.60 -25.32 29.08
C GLU A 79 -7.04 -25.12 28.56
N THR A 80 -7.79 -24.21 29.17
CA THR A 80 -9.15 -23.83 28.78
C THR A 80 -9.22 -22.55 27.94
N TYR A 81 -8.12 -22.13 27.31
CA TYR A 81 -8.11 -20.94 26.47
C TYR A 81 -8.90 -21.15 25.16
N ASP A 82 -9.98 -20.39 24.98
CA ASP A 82 -10.86 -20.45 23.81
C ASP A 82 -10.65 -19.30 22.80
N GLY A 83 -9.75 -18.37 23.12
CA GLY A 83 -9.45 -17.19 22.31
C GLY A 83 -9.73 -15.87 23.02
N GLU A 84 -9.39 -14.76 22.37
CA GLU A 84 -9.61 -13.40 22.86
C GLU A 84 -9.62 -12.41 21.70
N THR A 85 -10.16 -11.20 21.93
CA THR A 85 -10.04 -10.08 20.98
C THR A 85 -9.24 -8.96 21.62
N LEU A 86 -8.20 -8.49 20.91
CA LEU A 86 -7.29 -7.46 21.35
C LEU A 86 -7.42 -6.26 20.44
N ARG A 87 -7.48 -5.07 21.05
CA ARG A 87 -7.36 -3.80 20.35
C ARG A 87 -6.06 -3.15 20.76
N ILE A 88 -5.25 -2.79 19.77
CA ILE A 88 -3.89 -2.29 19.95
C ILE A 88 -3.80 -0.92 19.28
N GLU A 89 -3.42 0.08 20.04
CA GLU A 89 -3.13 1.42 19.52
C GLU A 89 -1.73 1.41 18.89
N VAL A 90 -1.66 1.81 17.62
CA VAL A 90 -0.44 1.92 16.83
C VAL A 90 -0.17 3.41 16.59
N PRO A 91 0.87 3.99 17.20
CA PRO A 91 1.22 5.38 16.97
C PRO A 91 1.77 5.56 15.55
N GLU A 92 1.12 6.40 14.74
CA GLU A 92 1.62 6.83 13.43
C GLU A 92 2.01 8.32 13.47
N PRO A 93 2.81 8.83 12.51
CA PRO A 93 3.34 10.20 12.56
C PRO A 93 2.30 11.32 12.54
N THR A 94 1.06 11.05 12.14
CA THR A 94 -0.01 12.05 12.00
C THR A 94 -1.17 11.80 12.96
N GLU A 95 -1.44 10.54 13.31
CA GLU A 95 -2.60 10.14 14.10
C GLU A 95 -2.34 8.75 14.70
N THR A 96 -2.88 8.45 15.88
CA THR A 96 -2.85 7.07 16.41
C THR A 96 -3.94 6.24 15.73
N GLN A 97 -3.60 5.05 15.24
CA GLN A 97 -4.56 4.15 14.61
C GLN A 97 -4.78 2.88 15.43
N THR A 98 -6.01 2.39 15.45
CA THR A 98 -6.35 1.16 16.16
C THR A 98 -6.20 -0.06 15.24
N GLY A 99 -5.47 -1.08 15.68
CA GLY A 99 -5.47 -2.43 15.12
C GLY A 99 -6.30 -3.38 15.96
N GLU A 100 -6.87 -4.40 15.34
CA GLU A 100 -7.63 -5.46 16.02
C GLU A 100 -7.06 -6.83 15.70
N VAL A 101 -6.92 -7.67 16.74
CA VAL A 101 -6.49 -9.06 16.61
C VAL A 101 -7.54 -9.94 17.29
N VAL A 102 -8.18 -10.80 16.52
CA VAL A 102 -9.16 -11.79 16.99
C VAL A 102 -8.52 -13.15 16.97
N ILE A 103 -8.38 -13.77 18.14
CA ILE A 103 -7.95 -15.16 18.33
C ILE A 103 -9.20 -15.96 18.66
N ALA A 104 -9.50 -16.98 17.88
CA ALA A 104 -10.68 -17.81 18.06
C ALA A 104 -10.32 -19.29 17.86
N ARG A 105 -10.88 -20.16 18.70
CA ARG A 105 -10.78 -21.61 18.50
C ARG A 105 -11.55 -22.04 17.26
N VAL A 106 -10.92 -22.87 16.44
CA VAL A 106 -11.60 -23.44 15.27
C VAL A 106 -12.57 -24.51 15.77
N ALA A 107 -13.87 -24.24 15.63
CA ALA A 107 -14.89 -25.25 15.87
C ALA A 107 -14.72 -26.37 14.85
N ALA A 108 -14.96 -27.62 15.27
CA ALA A 108 -15.01 -28.76 14.35
C ALA A 108 -15.98 -28.43 13.22
N ASP A 109 -15.52 -28.50 11.98
CA ASP A 109 -16.43 -28.41 10.84
C ASP A 109 -17.27 -29.70 10.80
N PRO A 110 -18.60 -29.63 10.98
CA PRO A 110 -19.46 -30.81 10.98
C PRO A 110 -19.48 -31.55 9.63
N GLN A 111 -18.94 -30.96 8.56
CA GLN A 111 -18.88 -31.57 7.23
C GLN A 111 -17.61 -32.38 6.96
N THR A 112 -16.56 -32.25 7.78
CA THR A 112 -15.29 -32.98 7.59
C THR A 112 -15.23 -34.15 8.56
N ALA A 113 -15.05 -35.37 8.05
CA ALA A 113 -14.94 -36.61 8.85
C ALA A 113 -13.63 -36.71 9.65
N ASP A 114 -12.85 -35.63 9.73
CA ASP A 114 -11.72 -35.53 10.65
C ASP A 114 -12.23 -35.11 12.03
N PRO A 115 -11.84 -35.83 13.10
CA PRO A 115 -12.20 -35.43 14.45
C PRO A 115 -11.68 -34.00 14.71
N PRO A 116 -12.36 -33.19 15.55
CA PRO A 116 -11.80 -31.92 16.02
C PRO A 116 -10.46 -32.19 16.68
N THR A 117 -9.39 -31.93 15.93
CA THR A 117 -8.04 -32.01 16.46
C THR A 117 -7.96 -30.94 17.53
N LYS A 118 -8.01 -31.37 18.80
CA LYS A 118 -7.90 -30.50 19.96
C LYS A 118 -6.62 -29.67 19.79
N GLY A 119 -6.77 -28.36 19.53
CA GLY A 119 -5.66 -27.41 19.47
C GLY A 119 -5.56 -26.48 18.26
N HIS A 120 -6.55 -26.39 17.35
CA HIS A 120 -6.48 -25.37 16.29
C HIS A 120 -7.04 -24.02 16.73
N LEU A 121 -6.24 -22.95 16.56
CA LEU A 121 -6.65 -21.56 16.73
C LEU A 121 -6.55 -20.82 15.39
N THR A 122 -7.57 -20.05 15.06
CA THR A 122 -7.55 -19.06 13.98
C THR A 122 -7.28 -17.68 14.58
N ILE A 123 -6.31 -17.00 14.00
CA ILE A 123 -5.89 -15.66 14.39
C ILE A 123 -6.14 -14.76 13.21
N THR A 124 -6.91 -13.70 13.43
CA THR A 124 -7.25 -12.71 12.40
C THR A 124 -6.79 -11.34 12.86
N ALA A 125 -5.91 -10.70 12.11
CA ALA A 125 -5.46 -9.34 12.35
C ALA A 125 -6.07 -8.40 11.31
N LYS A 126 -6.58 -7.26 11.76
CA LYS A 126 -7.17 -6.20 10.95
C LYS A 126 -6.53 -4.86 11.28
N TYR A 127 -6.04 -4.16 10.26
CA TYR A 127 -5.43 -2.84 10.43
C TYR A 127 -5.55 -1.95 9.20
N PRO A 128 -5.82 -0.65 9.37
CA PRO A 128 -6.37 -0.01 10.56
C PRO A 128 -7.88 -0.28 10.66
N LEU A 129 -8.41 -0.36 11.88
CA LEU A 129 -9.78 -0.76 12.16
C LEU A 129 -10.82 0.27 11.71
N GLU A 130 -10.48 1.56 11.84
CA GLU A 130 -11.38 2.70 11.61
C GLU A 130 -11.39 3.19 10.16
N SER A 131 -10.57 2.61 9.29
CA SER A 131 -10.47 3.04 7.90
C SER A 131 -11.30 2.15 6.96
N PRO A 132 -11.93 2.72 5.91
CA PRO A 132 -12.51 1.92 4.83
C PRO A 132 -11.45 1.12 4.05
N HIS A 133 -10.16 1.50 4.13
CA HIS A 133 -9.04 0.80 3.51
C HIS A 133 -8.24 0.01 4.55
N PHE A 134 -8.90 -0.99 5.14
CA PHE A 134 -8.24 -1.91 6.06
C PHE A 134 -7.63 -3.10 5.32
N VAL A 135 -6.57 -3.65 5.88
CA VAL A 135 -5.98 -4.92 5.49
C VAL A 135 -6.34 -5.95 6.56
N GLN A 136 -6.85 -7.10 6.12
CA GLN A 136 -7.12 -8.24 6.98
C GLN A 136 -6.21 -9.40 6.60
N ARG A 137 -5.60 -10.05 7.59
CA ARG A 137 -4.80 -11.26 7.44
C ARG A 137 -5.23 -12.28 8.47
N SER A 138 -5.28 -13.54 8.07
CA SER A 138 -5.62 -14.65 8.96
C SER A 138 -4.60 -15.77 8.87
N LEU A 139 -4.32 -16.40 10.00
CA LEU A 139 -3.46 -17.57 10.12
C LEU A 139 -4.14 -18.58 11.03
N THR A 140 -4.09 -19.85 10.65
CA THR A 140 -4.51 -20.95 11.51
C THR A 140 -3.26 -21.67 12.01
N ILE A 141 -3.14 -21.81 13.33
CA ILE A 141 -2.03 -22.53 13.96
C ILE A 141 -2.55 -23.80 14.63
N SER A 142 -1.76 -24.86 14.54
CA SER A 142 -1.98 -26.13 15.25
C SER A 142 -1.15 -26.09 16.52
N LEU A 143 -1.79 -26.18 17.68
CA LEU A 143 -1.09 -26.21 18.96
C LEU A 143 -0.71 -27.65 19.32
N PRO A 144 0.51 -27.89 19.82
CA PRO A 144 0.87 -29.19 20.36
C PRO A 144 -0.01 -29.48 21.58
N GLN A 145 -0.48 -30.72 21.69
CA GLN A 145 -1.31 -31.12 22.83
C GLN A 145 -0.47 -31.01 24.10
N SER A 146 -0.98 -30.31 25.11
CA SER A 146 -0.38 -30.25 26.43
C SER A 146 -0.28 -31.68 26.95
N THR A 147 0.92 -32.25 26.99
CA THR A 147 1.15 -33.53 27.66
C THR A 147 0.90 -33.30 29.15
N PRO A 148 -0.13 -33.92 29.77
CA PRO A 148 -0.40 -33.71 31.19
C PRO A 148 0.77 -34.28 32.00
N SER A 149 1.50 -33.42 32.71
CA SER A 149 2.52 -33.85 33.67
C SER A 149 1.82 -34.53 34.85
N ARG A 150 2.16 -35.80 35.05
CA ARG A 150 1.64 -36.68 36.11
C ARG A 150 2.38 -36.47 37.42
#